data_AF-A0A8I1WVE2-F1
#
_entry.id   AF-A0A8I1WVE2-F1
#
_cell.length_a   1.000
_cell.length_b   1.000
_cell.length_c   1.000
_cell.angle_alpha   90.00
_cell.angle_beta   90.00
_cell.angle_gamma   90.00
#
_symmetry.space_group_name_H-M   'P 1'
#
loop_
_entity.id
_entity.type
_entity.pdbx_description
1 polymer ?
#
loop_
_entity_poly.entity_id
_entity_poly.type
_entity_poly.pdbx_seq_one_letter_code
_entity_poly.pdbx_strand_id
1 'polypeptide(L)'
;MLPALGLLAPLAGKLIDRLIPDKAEAERAKAEIFAEVQQAEIELAKSQMELAKEDAKSGKGGFRDWAGKLCILSLGYAWIAQPLLTWVLKLVAPDVALPPSIDSSAQYAMLSGMLGLAGVRSFDLAKGSRK
;
A
#
# COMPACT_ATOMS: atom_id res chain seq x y z
N MET A 1 3.73 14.06 10.77
CA MET A 1 4.18 13.90 12.16
C MET A 1 5.60 13.33 12.29
N LEU A 2 6.11 12.58 11.30
CA LEU A 2 7.53 12.13 11.20
C LEU A 2 8.64 13.22 11.19
N PRO A 3 8.45 14.48 10.75
CA PRO A 3 9.59 15.41 10.66
C PRO A 3 9.98 16.02 12.01
N ALA A 4 9.12 15.96 13.04
CA ALA A 4 9.35 16.69 14.29
C ALA A 4 10.50 16.10 15.13
N LEU A 5 10.60 14.77 15.24
CA LEU A 5 11.66 14.10 16.00
C LEU A 5 13.03 14.17 15.30
N GLY A 6 13.06 14.01 13.98
CA GLY A 6 14.29 14.20 13.19
C GLY A 6 14.83 15.65 13.20
N LEU A 7 13.95 16.64 13.36
CA LEU A 7 14.32 18.06 13.56
C LEU A 7 14.78 18.36 14.99
N LEU A 8 14.29 17.62 15.99
CA LEU A 8 14.67 17.77 17.39
C LEU A 8 16.04 17.18 17.71
N ALA A 9 16.48 16.13 17.01
CA ALA A 9 17.78 15.50 17.21
C ALA A 9 19.00 16.46 17.09
N PRO A 10 19.13 17.31 16.06
CA PRO A 10 20.25 18.27 15.97
C PRO A 10 20.12 19.45 16.94
N LEU A 11 18.89 19.78 17.38
CA LEU A 11 18.65 20.85 18.37
C LEU A 11 18.96 20.37 19.80
N ALA A 12 18.60 19.13 20.13
CA ALA A 12 18.98 18.49 21.38
C ALA A 12 20.50 18.31 21.47
N GLY A 13 21.17 17.93 20.37
CA GLY A 13 22.63 17.83 20.32
C GLY A 13 23.36 19.14 20.66
N LYS A 14 22.86 20.29 20.16
CA LYS A 14 23.44 21.63 20.44
C LYS A 14 23.17 22.13 21.85
N LEU A 15 22.06 21.73 22.47
CA LEU A 15 21.74 22.08 23.85
C LEU A 15 22.57 21.26 24.85
N ILE A 16 22.79 19.97 24.55
CA ILE A 16 23.61 19.07 25.37
C ILE A 16 25.08 19.51 25.36
N ASP A 17 25.64 19.89 24.20
CA ASP A 17 27.04 20.37 24.09
C ASP A 17 27.29 21.69 24.83
N ARG A 18 26.24 22.45 25.16
CA ARG A 18 26.35 23.74 25.86
C ARG A 18 26.14 23.64 27.36
N LEU A 19 25.51 22.57 27.85
CA LEU A 19 25.15 22.40 29.26
C LEU A 19 26.05 21.41 30.01
N ILE A 20 26.78 20.53 29.30
CA ILE A 20 27.64 19.50 29.90
C ILE A 20 29.03 19.52 29.22
N PRO A 21 30.10 19.95 29.91
CA PRO A 21 31.45 20.03 29.35
C PRO A 21 32.18 18.68 29.19
N ASP A 22 31.61 17.57 29.68
CA ASP A 22 32.22 16.23 29.62
C ASP A 22 31.66 15.40 28.44
N LYS A 23 32.47 15.24 27.39
CA LYS A 23 32.07 14.59 26.12
C LYS A 23 31.62 13.14 26.29
N ALA A 24 32.09 12.46 27.33
CA ALA A 24 31.77 11.04 27.57
C ALA A 24 30.36 10.81 28.13
N GLU A 25 29.84 11.72 28.96
CA GLU A 25 28.47 11.62 29.48
C GLU A 25 27.45 12.18 28.47
N ALA A 26 27.83 13.20 27.70
CA ALA A 26 27.01 13.72 26.61
C ALA A 26 26.76 12.68 25.50
N GLU A 27 27.76 11.88 25.14
CA GLU A 27 27.61 10.77 24.18
C GLU A 27 26.70 9.66 24.73
N ARG A 28 26.79 9.34 26.03
CA ARG A 28 25.91 8.34 26.68
C ARG A 28 24.46 8.80 26.73
N ALA A 29 24.21 10.05 27.14
CA ALA A 29 22.86 10.63 27.14
C ALA A 29 22.28 10.72 25.71
N LYS A 30 23.10 11.08 24.72
CA LYS A 30 22.68 11.09 23.30
C LYS A 30 22.34 9.67 22.81
N ALA A 31 23.11 8.66 23.20
CA ALA A 31 22.86 7.27 22.84
C ALA A 31 21.57 6.73 23.49
N GLU A 32 21.33 7.06 24.76
CA GLU A 32 20.09 6.67 25.48
C GLU A 32 18.85 7.34 24.86
N ILE A 33 18.91 8.65 24.59
CA ILE A 33 17.82 9.37 23.90
C ILE A 33 17.60 8.81 22.49
N PHE A 34 18.66 8.50 21.75
CA PHE A 34 18.54 7.91 20.42
C PHE A 34 17.92 6.50 20.47
N ALA A 35 18.28 5.70 21.47
CA ALA A 35 17.69 4.39 21.69
C ALA A 35 16.19 4.48 22.03
N GLU A 36 15.78 5.40 22.91
CA GLU A 36 14.37 5.64 23.23
C GLU A 36 13.58 6.16 22.03
N VAL A 37 14.14 7.10 21.26
CA VAL A 37 13.51 7.62 20.03
C VAL A 37 13.34 6.50 19.01
N GLN A 38 14.34 5.65 18.83
CA GLN A 38 14.27 4.52 17.89
C GLN A 38 13.24 3.48 18.35
N GLN A 39 13.13 3.21 19.66
CA GLN A 39 12.09 2.34 20.20
C GLN A 39 10.69 2.93 19.97
N ALA A 40 10.50 4.23 20.21
CA ALA A 40 9.24 4.92 19.95
C ALA A 40 8.86 4.89 18.46
N GLU A 41 9.82 5.06 17.55
CA GLU A 41 9.60 4.93 16.10
C GLU A 41 9.20 3.50 15.70
N ILE A 42 9.84 2.49 16.28
CA ILE A 42 9.50 1.08 16.04
C ILE A 42 8.09 0.77 16.56
N GLU A 43 7.71 1.29 17.72
CA GLU A 43 6.38 1.09 18.30
C GLU A 43 5.29 1.80 17.49
N LEU A 44 5.55 3.01 17.00
CA LEU A 44 4.67 3.71 16.06
C LEU A 44 4.53 2.97 14.73
N ALA A 45 5.63 2.43 14.19
CA ALA A 45 5.59 1.62 12.97
C ALA A 45 4.77 0.33 13.19
N LYS A 46 4.93 -0.32 14.34
CA LYS A 46 4.15 -1.51 14.74
C LYS A 46 2.67 -1.20 14.86
N SER A 47 2.29 -0.13 15.56
CA SER A 47 0.87 0.25 15.70
C SER A 47 0.22 0.56 14.34
N GLN A 48 0.95 1.23 13.42
CA GLN A 48 0.45 1.43 12.06
C GLN A 48 0.29 0.12 11.28
N MET A 49 1.20 -0.85 11.46
CA MET A 49 1.08 -2.17 10.86
C MET A 49 -0.11 -2.96 11.42
N GLU A 50 -0.39 -2.82 12.71
CA GLU A 50 -1.55 -3.47 13.35
C GLU A 50 -2.86 -2.87 12.85
N LEU A 51 -2.96 -1.54 12.76
CA LEU A 51 -4.09 -0.87 12.14
C LEU A 51 -4.31 -1.32 10.70
N ALA A 52 -3.25 -1.41 9.89
CA ALA A 52 -3.36 -1.89 8.51
C ALA A 52 -3.80 -3.38 8.43
N LYS A 53 -3.36 -4.23 9.37
CA LYS A 53 -3.81 -5.63 9.47
C LYS A 53 -5.26 -5.73 9.89
N GLU A 54 -5.70 -4.88 10.82
CA GLU A 54 -7.08 -4.85 11.31
C GLU A 54 -8.03 -4.29 10.24
N ASP A 55 -7.62 -3.24 9.53
CA ASP A 55 -8.35 -2.72 8.36
C ASP A 55 -8.45 -3.75 7.24
N ALA A 56 -7.35 -4.50 6.97
CA ALA A 56 -7.36 -5.59 6.00
C ALA A 56 -8.29 -6.74 6.42
N LYS A 57 -8.40 -7.04 7.72
CA LYS A 57 -9.34 -8.05 8.26
C LYS A 57 -10.78 -7.58 8.25
N SER A 58 -11.01 -6.28 8.46
CA SER A 58 -12.36 -5.71 8.57
C SER A 58 -13.13 -5.69 7.24
N GLY A 59 -12.48 -5.96 6.11
CA GLY A 59 -13.11 -5.91 4.79
C GLY A 59 -13.55 -4.50 4.36
N LYS A 60 -13.24 -3.46 5.15
CA LYS A 60 -13.49 -2.05 4.82
C LYS A 60 -12.46 -1.52 3.81
N GLY A 61 -12.18 -2.30 2.78
CA GLY A 61 -11.49 -1.79 1.61
C GLY A 61 -12.33 -0.68 1.02
N GLY A 62 -11.79 0.53 0.92
CA GLY A 62 -12.48 1.63 0.24
C GLY A 62 -12.81 1.26 -1.22
N PHE A 63 -13.49 2.15 -1.94
CA PHE A 63 -13.88 1.96 -3.35
C PHE A 63 -12.77 1.37 -4.25
N ARG A 64 -11.50 1.74 -4.02
CA ARG A 64 -10.34 1.23 -4.78
C ARG A 64 -10.13 -0.27 -4.65
N ASP A 65 -10.31 -0.84 -3.46
CA ASP A 65 -10.15 -2.27 -3.21
C ASP A 65 -11.28 -3.06 -3.88
N TRP A 66 -12.52 -2.57 -3.75
CA TRP A 66 -13.68 -3.15 -4.44
C TRP A 66 -13.58 -3.07 -5.96
N ALA A 67 -13.15 -1.94 -6.52
CA ALA A 67 -12.93 -1.79 -7.95
C ALA A 67 -11.88 -2.79 -8.47
N GLY A 68 -10.79 -3.00 -7.72
CA GLY A 68 -9.78 -4.01 -8.04
C GLY A 68 -10.33 -5.44 -8.00
N LYS A 69 -11.08 -5.79 -6.94
CA LYS A 69 -11.73 -7.10 -6.80
C LYS A 69 -12.71 -7.39 -7.94
N LEU A 70 -13.52 -6.41 -8.33
CA LEU A 70 -14.45 -6.54 -9.46
C LEU A 70 -13.72 -6.68 -10.81
N CYS A 71 -12.62 -5.95 -11.00
CA CYS A 71 -11.79 -6.07 -12.20
C CYS A 71 -11.20 -7.49 -12.32
N ILE A 72 -10.64 -8.03 -11.23
CA ILE A 72 -10.10 -9.40 -11.19
C ILE A 72 -11.21 -10.43 -11.46
N LEU A 73 -12.39 -10.25 -10.86
CA LEU A 73 -13.54 -11.14 -11.09
C LEU A 73 -13.99 -11.12 -12.56
N SER A 74 -14.03 -9.93 -13.19
CA SER A 74 -14.39 -9.75 -14.60
C SER A 74 -13.39 -10.42 -15.55
N LEU A 75 -12.09 -10.26 -15.31
CA LEU A 75 -11.06 -10.97 -16.08
C LEU A 75 -11.15 -12.48 -15.88
N GLY A 76 -11.35 -12.94 -14.64
CA GLY A 76 -11.52 -14.36 -14.33
C GLY A 76 -12.72 -14.97 -15.05
N TYR A 77 -13.83 -14.25 -15.15
CA TYR A 77 -14.97 -14.68 -15.95
C TYR A 77 -14.63 -14.78 -17.43
N ALA A 78 -14.06 -13.73 -18.03
CA ALA A 78 -13.78 -13.68 -19.47
C ALA A 78 -12.73 -14.71 -19.92
N TRP A 79 -11.68 -14.93 -19.13
CA TRP A 79 -10.54 -15.76 -19.52
C TRP A 79 -10.59 -17.20 -19.02
N ILE A 80 -11.29 -17.47 -17.92
CA ILE A 80 -11.35 -18.81 -17.32
C ILE A 80 -12.77 -19.35 -17.40
N ALA A 81 -13.74 -18.65 -16.81
CA ALA A 81 -15.10 -19.18 -16.70
C ALA A 81 -15.78 -19.33 -18.07
N GLN A 82 -15.66 -18.34 -18.95
CA GLN A 82 -16.28 -18.33 -20.28
C GLN A 82 -15.78 -19.48 -21.19
N PRO A 83 -14.46 -19.70 -21.39
CA PRO A 83 -14.00 -20.84 -22.20
C PRO A 83 -14.34 -22.19 -21.55
N LEU A 84 -14.33 -22.28 -20.23
CA LEU A 84 -14.67 -23.52 -19.52
C LEU A 84 -16.17 -23.83 -19.62
N LEU A 85 -17.04 -22.82 -19.45
CA LEU A 85 -18.48 -22.93 -19.65
C LEU A 85 -18.81 -23.29 -21.10
N THR A 86 -18.22 -22.61 -22.08
CA THR A 86 -18.46 -22.92 -23.51
C THR A 86 -18.03 -24.34 -23.87
N TRP A 87 -16.94 -24.85 -23.30
CA TRP A 87 -16.50 -26.24 -23.48
C TRP A 87 -17.49 -27.23 -22.87
N VAL A 88 -17.92 -27.02 -21.62
CA VAL A 88 -18.90 -27.88 -20.93
C VAL A 88 -20.26 -27.85 -21.65
N LEU A 89 -20.74 -26.67 -22.05
CA LEU A 89 -22.01 -26.52 -22.76
C LEU A 89 -22.00 -27.24 -24.11
N LYS A 90 -20.89 -27.17 -24.87
CA LYS A 90 -20.74 -27.94 -26.12
C LYS A 90 -20.75 -29.46 -25.91
N LEU A 91 -20.35 -29.95 -24.74
CA LEU A 91 -20.31 -31.38 -24.42
C LEU A 91 -21.65 -31.92 -23.91
N VAL A 92 -22.39 -31.13 -23.12
CA VAL A 92 -23.58 -31.59 -22.39
C VAL A 92 -24.88 -31.14 -23.06
N ALA A 93 -24.90 -29.98 -23.71
CA ALA A 93 -26.10 -29.40 -24.30
C ALA A 93 -25.75 -28.48 -25.49
N PRO A 94 -25.50 -29.05 -26.70
CA PRO A 94 -25.01 -28.29 -27.86
C PRO A 94 -25.99 -27.23 -28.39
N ASP A 95 -27.29 -27.34 -28.07
CA ASP A 95 -28.33 -26.38 -28.48
C ASP A 95 -28.54 -25.21 -27.50
N VAL A 96 -27.80 -25.15 -26.40
CA VAL A 96 -27.92 -24.07 -25.41
C VAL A 96 -27.09 -22.86 -25.84
N ALA A 97 -27.68 -21.67 -25.70
CA ALA A 97 -27.01 -20.42 -26.02
C ALA A 97 -25.67 -20.27 -25.27
N LEU A 98 -24.63 -19.93 -26.03
CA LEU A 98 -23.30 -19.69 -25.50
C LEU A 98 -23.33 -18.56 -24.45
N PRO A 99 -22.52 -18.63 -23.39
CA PRO A 99 -22.44 -17.59 -22.37
C PRO A 99 -22.08 -16.23 -23.00
N PRO A 100 -22.68 -15.13 -22.52
CA PRO A 100 -22.48 -13.81 -23.09
C PRO A 100 -21.01 -13.40 -22.99
N SER A 101 -20.46 -12.93 -24.11
CA SER A 101 -19.11 -12.38 -24.15
C SER A 101 -19.06 -11.03 -23.47
N ILE A 102 -18.16 -10.87 -22.50
CA ILE A 102 -17.82 -9.55 -21.98
C ILE A 102 -16.99 -8.82 -23.04
N ASP A 103 -17.30 -7.55 -23.30
CA ASP A 103 -16.49 -6.71 -24.15
C ASP A 103 -15.09 -6.52 -23.54
N SER A 104 -14.11 -7.20 -24.15
CA SER A 104 -12.73 -7.14 -23.71
C SER A 104 -12.16 -5.73 -23.84
N SER A 105 -12.66 -4.91 -24.79
CA SER A 105 -12.17 -3.54 -24.98
C SER A 105 -12.49 -2.65 -23.78
N ALA A 106 -13.72 -2.74 -23.24
CA ALA A 106 -14.10 -2.06 -22.01
C ALA A 106 -13.29 -2.54 -20.78
N GLN A 107 -12.98 -3.83 -20.69
CA GLN A 107 -12.15 -4.38 -19.61
C GLN A 107 -10.73 -3.80 -19.62
N TYR A 108 -10.07 -3.81 -20.80
CA TYR A 108 -8.72 -3.26 -20.94
C TYR A 108 -8.67 -1.74 -20.77
N ALA A 109 -9.70 -1.02 -21.23
CA ALA A 109 -9.84 0.42 -21.01
C ALA A 109 -9.92 0.76 -19.52
N MET A 110 -10.73 0.03 -18.75
CA MET A 110 -10.85 0.25 -17.31
C MET A 110 -9.57 -0.10 -16.56
N LEU A 111 -8.92 -1.22 -16.90
CA LEU A 111 -7.66 -1.64 -16.30
C LEU A 111 -6.53 -0.62 -16.54
N SER A 112 -6.37 -0.17 -17.80
CA SER A 112 -5.36 0.83 -18.17
C SER A 112 -5.62 2.18 -17.51
N GLY A 113 -6.88 2.60 -17.36
CA GLY A 113 -7.25 3.82 -16.63
C GLY A 113 -6.85 3.79 -15.16
N MET A 114 -7.12 2.68 -14.45
CA MET A 114 -6.73 2.52 -13.05
C MET A 114 -5.20 2.42 -12.88
N LEU A 115 -4.53 1.72 -13.78
CA LEU A 115 -3.08 1.55 -13.75
C LEU A 115 -2.35 2.86 -14.08
N GLY A 116 -2.87 3.66 -15.01
CA GLY A 116 -2.33 4.97 -15.38
C GLY A 116 -2.34 5.94 -14.21
N LEU A 117 -3.46 6.07 -13.49
CA LEU A 117 -3.57 6.93 -12.31
C LEU A 117 -2.65 6.47 -11.16
N ALA A 118 -2.54 5.15 -10.95
CA ALA A 118 -1.60 4.59 -9.98
C ALA A 118 -0.13 4.82 -10.40
N GLY A 119 0.16 4.77 -11.69
CA GLY A 119 1.48 4.99 -12.28
C GLY A 119 1.96 6.42 -12.10
N VAL A 120 1.12 7.42 -12.35
CA VAL A 120 1.47 8.85 -12.16
C VAL A 120 1.89 9.12 -10.71
N ARG A 121 1.13 8.63 -9.74
CA ARG A 121 1.50 8.76 -8.32
C ARG A 121 2.80 8.04 -7.98
N SER A 122 2.99 6.84 -8.50
CA SER A 122 4.22 6.06 -8.27
C SER A 122 5.45 6.76 -8.87
N PHE A 123 5.27 7.40 -10.02
CA PHE A 123 6.30 8.19 -10.68
C PHE A 123 6.65 9.48 -9.93
N ASP A 124 5.65 10.19 -9.41
CA ASP A 124 5.88 11.38 -8.57
C ASP A 124 6.63 11.02 -7.28
N LEU A 125 6.28 9.89 -6.65
CA LEU A 125 6.99 9.35 -5.48
C LEU A 125 8.43 8.96 -5.81
N ALA A 126 8.66 8.30 -6.96
CA ALA A 126 9.99 7.90 -7.41
C ALA A 126 10.90 9.12 -7.68
N LYS A 127 10.32 10.24 -8.12
CA LYS A 127 11.03 11.51 -8.32
C LYS A 127 11.24 12.31 -7.03
N GLY A 128 10.81 11.81 -5.88
CA GLY A 128 10.91 12.53 -4.61
C GLY A 128 9.98 13.76 -4.51
N SER A 129 9.06 13.93 -5.45
CA SER A 129 8.05 15.00 -5.41
C SER A 129 6.95 14.57 -4.46
N ARG A 130 7.21 14.70 -3.16
CA ARG A 130 6.25 14.43 -2.10
C ARG A 130 5.39 15.69 -1.90
N LYS A 131 4.49 15.97 -2.84
CA LYS A 131 3.34 16.86 -2.60
C LYS A 131 2.13 16.03 -2.22
#